data_AF-A0A258JU82-F1
#
_entry.id   AF-A0A258JU82-F1
#
_cell.length_a   1.000
_cell.length_b   1.000
_cell.length_c   1.000
_cell.angle_alpha   90.00
_cell.angle_beta   90.00
_cell.angle_gamma   90.00
#
_symmetry.space_group_name_H-M   'P 1'
#
loop_
_entity.id
_entity.type
_entity.pdbx_description
1 polymer ?
#
loop_
_entity_poly.entity_id
_entity_poly.type
_entity_poly.pdbx_seq_one_letter_code
_entity_poly.pdbx_strand_id
1 'polypeptide(L)' 'MFELGVVETAAVIADGSVTAEAVTAVALDRLETLGPRYNAIMALDRPGALEAARAVDIARAKGEDIGPL' A
#
# COMPACT_ATOMS: atom_id res chain seq x y z
N MET A 1 -1.33 14.70 10.76
CA MET A 1 -1.04 14.01 9.49
C MET A 1 -2.31 13.25 9.17
N PHE A 2 -3.11 13.71 8.21
CA PHE A 2 -4.39 13.07 7.91
C PHE A 2 -4.10 11.75 7.18
N GLU A 3 -4.26 10.64 7.89
CA GLU A 3 -4.18 9.29 7.33
C GLU A 3 -5.49 9.02 6.58
N LEU A 4 -5.40 8.70 5.30
CA LEU A 4 -6.53 8.12 4.59
C LEU A 4 -6.94 6.84 5.31
N GLY A 5 -8.25 6.62 5.48
CA GLY A 5 -8.76 5.32 5.89
C GLY A 5 -8.60 4.31 4.75
N VAL A 6 -8.93 3.06 5.03
CA VAL A 6 -8.80 1.96 4.06
C VAL A 6 -9.69 2.21 2.83
N VAL A 7 -10.92 2.70 3.04
CA VAL A 7 -11.87 2.98 1.96
C VAL A 7 -11.40 4.16 1.10
N GLU A 8 -10.95 5.25 1.73
CA GLU A 8 -10.43 6.39 0.97
C GLU A 8 -9.16 6.01 0.20
N THR A 9 -8.28 5.20 0.79
CA THR A 9 -7.06 4.71 0.15
C THR A 9 -7.37 3.88 -1.10
N ALA A 10 -8.32 2.94 -1.00
CA ALA A 10 -8.75 2.15 -2.15
C ALA A 10 -9.34 3.03 -3.27
N ALA A 11 -10.15 4.03 -2.90
CA ALA A 11 -10.74 4.95 -3.87
C ALA A 11 -9.68 5.77 -4.63
N VAL A 12 -8.71 6.35 -3.92
CA VAL A 12 -7.65 7.17 -4.56
C VAL A 12 -6.63 6.35 -5.36
N ILE A 13 -6.50 5.05 -5.07
CA ILE A 13 -5.73 4.13 -5.92
C ILE A 13 -6.52 3.80 -7.18
N ALA A 14 -7.82 3.49 -7.04
CA ALA A 14 -8.69 3.13 -8.15
C ALA A 14 -8.86 4.28 -9.16
N ASP A 15 -8.96 5.53 -8.69
CA ASP A 15 -9.05 6.72 -9.55
C ASP A 15 -7.69 7.19 -10.09
N GLY A 16 -6.58 6.64 -9.58
CA GLY A 16 -5.22 6.92 -10.02
C GLY A 16 -4.57 8.19 -9.43
N SER A 17 -5.20 8.82 -8.44
CA SER A 17 -4.63 9.97 -7.71
C SER A 17 -3.34 9.62 -6.98
N VAL A 18 -3.19 8.37 -6.53
CA VAL A 18 -1.96 7.82 -5.94
C VAL A 18 -1.68 6.42 -6.49
N THR A 19 -0.43 5.98 -6.40
CA THR A 19 -0.06 4.60 -6.73
C THR A 19 -0.15 3.69 -5.52
N ALA A 20 -0.53 2.44 -5.74
CA ALA A 20 -0.52 1.41 -4.70
C ALA A 20 0.91 1.22 -4.15
N GLU A 21 1.93 1.30 -5.02
CA GLU A 21 3.34 1.24 -4.61
C GLU A 21 3.72 2.34 -3.61
N ALA A 22 3.30 3.58 -3.86
CA ALA A 22 3.63 4.71 -2.98
C ALA A 22 2.97 4.58 -1.60
N VAL A 23 1.69 4.21 -1.57
CA VAL A 23 0.96 3.95 -0.32
C VAL A 23 1.64 2.83 0.48
N THR A 24 1.98 1.74 -0.19
CA THR A 24 2.64 0.58 0.42
C THR A 24 4.01 0.96 0.98
N ALA A 25 4.81 1.73 0.25
CA ALA A 25 6.12 2.19 0.72
C ALA A 25 6.00 3.00 2.03
N VAL A 26 5.05 3.95 2.10
CA VAL A 26 4.81 4.76 3.30
C VAL A 26 4.39 3.88 4.49
N ALA A 27 3.54 2.87 4.26
CA ALA A 27 3.14 1.94 5.31
C ALA A 27 4.34 1.11 5.82
N LEU A 28 5.16 0.57 4.91
CA LEU A 28 6.34 -0.22 5.26
C LEU A 28 7.36 0.62 6.05
N ASP A 29 7.61 1.87 5.65
CA ASP A 29 8.52 2.77 6.36
C ASP A 29 8.05 3.04 7.81
N ARG A 30 6.74 3.11 8.01
CA ARG A 30 6.16 3.24 9.36
C ARG A 30 6.28 1.95 10.16
N LEU A 31 6.13 0.80 9.54
CA LEU A 31 6.33 -0.50 10.19
C LEU A 31 7.79 -0.68 10.62
N GLU A 32 8.76 -0.26 9.82
CA GLU A 32 10.19 -0.34 10.17
C GLU A 32 10.56 0.60 11.31
N THR A 33 9.97 1.80 11.35
CA THR A 33 10.28 2.81 12.37
C THR A 33 9.53 2.59 13.69
N LEU A 34 8.26 2.18 13.65
CA LEU A 34 7.41 2.01 14.83
C LEU A 34 7.31 0.56 15.30
N GLY A 35 7.42 -0.41 14.39
CA GLY A 35 7.28 -1.84 14.70
C GLY A 35 8.20 -2.33 15.81
N PRO A 36 9.52 -2.02 15.78
CA PRO A 36 10.46 -2.41 16.85
C PRO A 36 10.12 -1.79 18.20
N ARG A 37 9.67 -0.51 18.21
CA ARG A 37 9.29 0.19 19.44
C ARG A 37 8.15 -0.50 20.18
N TYR A 38 7.22 -1.09 19.44
CA TYR A 38 6.03 -1.73 20.01
C TYR A 38 6.10 -3.26 20.00
N ASN A 39 7.24 -3.84 19.59
CA ASN A 39 7.36 -5.28 19.34
C ASN A 39 6.20 -5.84 18.50
N ALA A 40 5.76 -5.06 17.50
CA ALA A 40 4.53 -5.33 16.74
C ALA A 40 4.80 -6.10 15.43
N ILE A 41 6.06 -6.25 15.03
CA ILE A 41 6.46 -6.84 13.74
C ILE A 41 7.55 -7.88 13.98
N MET A 42 7.25 -9.13 13.64
CA MET A 42 8.22 -10.23 13.72
C MET A 42 9.11 -10.30 12.46
N ALA A 43 8.52 -10.09 11.29
CA ALA A 43 9.21 -10.10 10.00
C ALA A 43 8.47 -9.17 9.03
N LEU A 44 9.22 -8.55 8.12
CA LEU A 44 8.69 -7.63 7.11
C LEU A 44 9.18 -8.04 5.71
N ASP A 45 8.26 -8.48 4.85
CA ASP A 45 8.55 -8.77 3.44
C ASP A 45 8.31 -7.53 2.57
N ARG A 46 9.22 -6.56 2.70
CA ARG A 46 9.17 -5.32 1.91
C ARG A 46 9.19 -5.58 0.40
N PRO A 47 10.09 -6.43 -0.16
CA PRO A 47 10.10 -6.70 -1.59
C PRO A 47 8.79 -7.29 -2.10
N GLY A 48 8.26 -8.31 -1.43
CA GLY A 48 7.00 -8.95 -1.83
C GLY A 48 5.82 -7.98 -1.80
N ALA A 49 5.73 -7.15 -0.76
CA ALA A 49 4.69 -6.13 -0.65
C ALA A 49 4.76 -5.08 -1.79
N LEU A 50 5.96 -4.63 -2.14
CA LEU A 50 6.15 -3.67 -3.24
C LEU A 50 5.86 -4.29 -4.61
N GLU A 51 6.23 -5.55 -4.84
CA GLU A 51 5.88 -6.25 -6.09
C GLU A 51 4.37 -6.42 -6.25
N ALA A 52 3.67 -6.79 -5.18
CA ALA A 52 2.21 -6.91 -5.19
C ALA A 52 1.54 -5.56 -5.50
N ALA A 53 2.02 -4.48 -4.88
CA ALA A 53 1.51 -3.14 -5.12
C ALA A 53 1.72 -2.67 -6.56
N ARG A 54 2.90 -2.93 -7.14
CA ARG A 54 3.17 -2.67 -8.56
C ARG A 54 2.24 -3.44 -9.49
N ALA A 55 1.92 -4.69 -9.17
CA ALA A 55 0.97 -5.48 -9.96
C ALA A 55 -0.43 -4.84 -9.98
N VAL A 56 -0.90 -4.27 -8.86
CA VAL A 56 -2.16 -3.53 -8.79
C VAL A 56 -2.11 -2.27 -9.67
N ASP A 57 -1.03 -1.49 -9.57
CA ASP A 57 -0.86 -0.29 -10.42
C ASP A 57 -0.88 -0.63 -11.92
N ILE A 58 -0.28 -1.76 -12.31
CA ILE A 58 -0.29 -2.28 -13.68
C ILE A 58 -1.70 -2.71 -14.09
N ALA A 59 -2.41 -3.46 -13.25
CA ALA A 59 -3.77 -3.92 -13.51
C ALA A 59 -4.74 -2.72 -13.69
N ARG A 60 -4.65 -1.73 -12.79
CA ARG A 60 -5.41 -0.47 -12.89
C ARG A 60 -5.10 0.25 -14.20
N ALA A 61 -3.82 0.38 -14.57
CA ALA A 61 -3.43 1.04 -15.81
C ALA A 61 -3.95 0.35 -17.08
N LYS A 62 -4.22 -0.97 -17.01
CA LYS A 62 -4.85 -1.74 -18.08
C LYS A 62 -6.38 -1.67 -18.07
N GLY A 63 -6.99 -1.04 -17.05
CA GLY A 63 -8.44 -1.01 -16.86
C GLY A 63 -9.02 -2.36 -16.38
N GLU A 64 -8.19 -3.20 -15.76
CA GLU A 64 -8.63 -4.45 -15.15
C GLU A 64 -9.36 -4.16 -13.82
N ASP A 65 -10.23 -5.08 -13.40
CA ASP A 65 -10.86 -5.02 -12.08
C ASP A 65 -9.83 -5.38 -11.00
N ILE A 66 -9.46 -4.40 -10.17
CA ILE A 66 -8.51 -4.55 -9.06
C ILE A 66 -9.19 -4.98 -7.75
N GLY A 67 -10.50 -5.19 -7.75
CA GLY A 67 -11.28 -5.58 -6.59
C GLY A 67 -11.63 -4.40 -5.67
N PRO A 68 -12.31 -4.67 -4.54
CA PRO A 68 -12.80 -3.63 -3.64
C PRO A 68 -11.74 -3.07 -2.68
N LEU A 69 -10.57 -3.72 -2.55
CA LEU A 69 -9.44 -3.35 -1.67
C LEU A 69 -8.11 -3.75 -2.29
#